data_AF-A0A7J7NL90-F1
#
_entry.id   AF-A0A7J7NL90-F1
#
_cell.length_a   1.000
_cell.length_b   1.000
_cell.length_c   1.000
_cell.angle_alpha   90.00
_cell.angle_beta   90.00
_cell.angle_gamma   90.00
#
_symmetry.space_group_name_H-M   'P 1'
#
loop_
_entity.id
_entity.type
_entity.pdbx_description
1 polymer ?
#
loop_
_entity_poly.entity_id
_entity_poly.type
_entity_poly.pdbx_seq_one_letter_code
_entity_poly.pdbx_strand_id
1 'polypeptide(L)'
;MGYVLGSGVSTVLNIPASWTARFWARTQCTNNGSRLAPPGTVPQAQVGCNSARAIPPVTLAEFTLGGDGGKDFYDISLVDGFNLPMSITPRSRPVVQYQVALQM
;
A
#
# COMPACT_ATOMS: atom_id res chain seq x y z
N MET A 1 6.33 2.72 -7.61
CA MET A 1 7.11 1.57 -7.06
C MET A 1 6.15 0.47 -6.63
N GLY A 2 6.49 -0.80 -6.78
CA GLY A 2 5.65 -1.93 -6.34
C GLY A 2 6.47 -3.22 -6.25
N TYR A 3 6.10 -4.12 -5.35
CA TYR A 3 6.79 -5.38 -5.09
C TYR A 3 5.77 -6.53 -5.06
N VAL A 4 6.23 -7.74 -5.40
CA VAL A 4 5.46 -8.97 -5.17
C VAL A 4 5.78 -9.46 -3.76
N LEU A 5 4.75 -9.65 -2.94
CA LEU A 5 4.88 -10.21 -1.60
C LEU A 5 4.11 -11.54 -1.56
N GLY A 6 4.79 -12.59 -1.14
CA GLY A 6 4.15 -13.88 -0.83
C GLY A 6 3.36 -13.80 0.49
N SER A 7 2.53 -14.80 0.74
CA SER A 7 1.81 -14.91 2.02
C SER A 7 2.79 -14.96 3.19
N GLY A 8 2.53 -14.17 4.24
CA GLY A 8 3.40 -14.05 5.42
C GLY A 8 4.72 -13.31 5.19
N VAL A 9 5.04 -12.88 3.96
CA VAL A 9 6.27 -12.16 3.65
C VAL A 9 6.07 -10.66 3.86
N SER A 10 7.01 -10.04 4.57
CA SER A 10 7.08 -8.60 4.77
C SER A 10 8.30 -7.99 4.08
N THR A 11 8.20 -6.72 3.70
CA THR A 11 9.33 -5.91 3.25
C THR A 11 9.45 -4.65 4.09
N VAL A 12 10.65 -4.10 4.19
CA VAL A 12 10.92 -2.84 4.89
C VAL A 12 11.20 -1.77 3.84
N LEU A 13 10.47 -0.65 3.93
CA LEU A 13 10.73 0.53 3.12
C LEU A 13 11.37 1.61 3.99
N ASN A 14 12.52 2.11 3.54
CA ASN A 14 13.16 3.27 4.14
C ASN A 14 12.54 4.53 3.54
N ILE A 15 11.97 5.38 4.39
CA ILE A 15 11.23 6.58 3.98
C ILE A 15 11.81 7.81 4.68
N PRO A 16 11.77 9.00 4.05
CA PRO A 16 12.23 10.23 4.70
C PRO A 16 11.40 10.56 5.95
N ALA A 17 11.99 11.33 6.88
CA ALA A 17 11.32 11.73 8.11
C ALA A 17 10.08 12.61 7.88
N SER A 18 10.07 13.40 6.79
CA SER A 18 8.88 14.13 6.34
C SER A 18 8.50 13.61 4.96
N TRP A 19 7.32 13.00 4.87
CA TRP A 19 6.90 12.30 3.67
C TRP A 19 5.38 12.07 3.65
N THR A 20 4.76 12.21 2.48
CA THR A 20 3.35 11.88 2.25
C THR A 20 3.26 10.74 1.24
N ALA A 21 2.51 9.70 1.59
CA ALA A 21 2.43 8.50 0.77
C ALA A 21 1.10 7.75 0.92
N ARG A 22 0.85 6.90 -0.07
CA ARG A 22 -0.25 5.95 -0.08
C ARG A 22 0.28 4.58 -0.46
N PHE A 23 -0.18 3.56 0.27
CA PHE A 23 0.10 2.17 -0.03
C PHE A 23 -1.22 1.43 -0.30
N TRP A 24 -1.16 0.49 -1.23
CA TRP A 24 -2.25 -0.42 -1.54
C TRP A 24 -1.68 -1.74 -2.02
N ALA A 25 -2.50 -2.79 -1.94
CA ALA A 25 -2.15 -4.11 -2.43
C ALA A 25 -3.12 -4.58 -3.51
N ARG A 26 -2.59 -5.43 -4.41
CA ARG A 26 -3.35 -6.09 -5.46
C ARG A 26 -3.32 -7.60 -5.23
N THR A 27 -4.46 -8.26 -5.43
CA THR A 27 -4.54 -9.72 -5.47
C THR A 27 -4.71 -10.22 -6.90
N GLN A 28 -4.53 -11.53 -7.10
CA GLN A 28 -4.76 -12.21 -8.39
C GLN A 28 -3.90 -11.62 -9.51
N CYS A 29 -2.64 -11.28 -9.22
CA CYS A 29 -1.67 -10.85 -10.22
C CYS A 29 -1.02 -12.06 -10.90
N THR A 30 -0.80 -11.98 -12.21
CA THR A 30 0.02 -12.92 -12.99
C THR A 30 1.50 -12.55 -12.91
N ASN A 31 2.38 -13.41 -13.42
CA ASN A 31 3.84 -13.22 -13.41
C ASN A 31 4.35 -11.93 -14.09
N ASN A 32 3.51 -11.27 -14.90
CA ASN A 32 3.82 -9.96 -15.49
C ASN A 32 3.36 -8.77 -14.61
N GLY A 33 2.87 -9.05 -13.40
CA GLY A 33 2.26 -8.07 -12.50
C GLY A 33 0.91 -7.55 -12.95
N SER A 34 0.30 -8.18 -13.97
CA SER A 34 -1.05 -7.85 -14.39
C SER A 34 -2.09 -8.50 -13.50
N ARG A 35 -3.07 -7.74 -13.02
CA ARG A 35 -4.24 -8.33 -12.37
C ARG A 35 -5.02 -9.17 -13.39
N LEU A 36 -5.48 -10.35 -12.99
CA LEU A 36 -6.49 -11.09 -13.73
C LEU A 36 -7.75 -10.22 -13.78
N ALA A 37 -8.10 -9.79 -14.99
CA ALA A 37 -9.24 -8.95 -15.23
C ALA A 37 -10.49 -9.84 -15.36
N PRO A 38 -11.60 -9.55 -14.67
CA PRO A 38 -12.89 -10.16 -15.00
C PRO A 38 -13.23 -10.00 -16.50
N PRO A 39 -14.04 -10.89 -17.09
CA PRO A 39 -14.44 -10.76 -18.50
C PRO A 39 -14.98 -9.35 -18.78
N GLY A 40 -14.41 -8.66 -19.78
CA GLY A 40 -14.79 -7.30 -20.16
C GLY A 40 -13.97 -6.15 -19.56
N THR A 41 -12.91 -6.44 -18.81
CA THR A 41 -12.00 -5.40 -18.28
C THR A 41 -10.57 -5.53 -18.82
N VAL A 42 -9.87 -4.41 -18.97
CA VAL A 42 -8.50 -4.39 -19.54
C VAL A 42 -7.50 -4.87 -18.47
N PRO A 43 -6.69 -5.91 -18.75
CA PRO A 43 -5.63 -6.34 -17.84
C PRO A 43 -4.59 -5.22 -17.64
N GLN A 44 -4.41 -4.78 -16.41
CA GLN A 44 -3.46 -3.70 -16.12
C GLN A 44 -2.05 -4.29 -15.94
N ALA A 45 -1.26 -4.33 -17.01
CA ALA A 45 0.11 -4.83 -16.99
C ALA A 45 1.06 -3.87 -16.27
N GLN A 46 1.54 -4.26 -15.09
CA GLN A 46 2.91 -4.05 -14.59
C GLN A 46 2.98 -4.24 -13.06
N VAL A 47 4.06 -4.86 -12.59
CA VAL A 47 4.37 -5.06 -11.15
C VAL A 47 4.62 -3.72 -10.44
N GLY A 48 5.01 -2.67 -11.17
CA GLY A 48 5.26 -1.33 -10.61
C GLY A 48 4.08 -0.37 -10.73
N CYS A 49 3.81 0.41 -9.67
CA CYS A 49 2.97 1.60 -9.75
C CYS A 49 3.78 2.71 -10.47
N ASN A 50 3.76 2.72 -11.81
CA ASN A 50 4.38 3.75 -12.65
C ASN A 50 3.53 5.02 -12.62
N SER A 51 3.60 5.76 -11.50
CA SER A 51 2.82 6.99 -11.26
C SER A 51 1.30 6.80 -11.30
N ALA A 52 0.82 5.56 -11.42
CA ALA A 52 -0.58 5.22 -11.53
C ALA A 52 -1.25 5.28 -10.16
N ARG A 53 -2.41 5.93 -10.09
CA ARG A 53 -3.32 5.82 -8.94
C ARG A 53 -3.85 4.39 -8.86
N ALA A 54 -4.16 3.96 -7.64
CA ALA A 54 -4.93 2.75 -7.44
C ALA A 54 -6.30 2.87 -8.14
N ILE A 55 -6.79 1.77 -8.72
CA ILE A 55 -8.12 1.72 -9.36
C ILE A 55 -9.09 1.17 -8.32
N PRO A 56 -10.13 1.92 -7.91
CA PRO A 56 -11.19 1.46 -7.04
C PRO A 56 -11.91 0.19 -7.55
N PRO A 57 -12.41 -0.70 -6.66
CA PRO A 57 -12.36 -0.58 -5.20
C PRO A 57 -10.99 -0.97 -4.63
N VAL A 58 -10.46 -0.17 -3.71
CA VAL A 58 -9.13 -0.38 -3.12
C VAL A 58 -9.05 0.19 -1.72
N THR A 59 -8.63 -0.65 -0.78
CA THR A 59 -8.24 -0.21 0.57
C THR A 59 -6.90 0.52 0.47
N LEU A 60 -6.78 1.68 1.12
CA LEU A 60 -5.55 2.47 1.14
C LEU A 60 -4.99 2.56 2.56
N ALA A 61 -3.66 2.52 2.69
CA ALA A 61 -2.96 2.97 3.88
C ALA A 61 -2.31 4.32 3.56
N GLU A 62 -2.75 5.38 4.22
CA GLU A 62 -2.32 6.75 3.96
C GLU A 62 -1.38 7.23 5.08
N PHE A 63 -0.33 7.97 4.71
CA PHE A 63 0.66 8.51 5.64
C PHE A 63 0.97 9.96 5.32
N THR A 64 1.06 10.78 6.36
CA THR A 64 1.66 12.12 6.38
C THR A 64 2.60 12.18 7.58
N LEU A 65 3.89 12.02 7.33
CA LEU A 65 4.93 11.99 8.36
C LEU A 65 5.57 13.36 8.54
N GLY A 66 5.91 13.71 9.77
CA GLY A 66 6.45 15.02 10.12
C GLY A 66 5.54 16.17 9.71
N GLY A 67 4.21 15.99 9.85
CA GLY A 67 3.18 16.96 9.52
C GLY A 67 3.07 18.08 10.55
N ASP A 68 1.85 18.51 10.85
CA ASP A 68 1.61 19.63 11.78
C ASP A 68 2.23 19.38 13.16
N GLY A 69 3.07 20.33 13.60
CA GLY A 69 3.84 20.22 14.84
C GLY A 69 4.82 19.04 14.88
N GLY A 70 5.25 18.52 13.73
CA GLY A 70 6.14 17.35 13.64
C GLY A 70 5.45 16.03 13.96
N LYS A 71 4.11 15.98 13.97
CA LYS A 71 3.34 14.77 14.23
C LYS A 71 3.17 13.94 12.97
N ASP A 72 3.13 12.63 13.15
CA ASP A 72 2.78 11.69 12.10
C ASP A 72 1.27 11.43 12.12
N PHE A 73 0.64 11.49 10.94
CA PHE A 73 -0.75 11.15 10.72
C PHE A 73 -0.81 9.97 9.76
N TYR A 74 -1.60 8.96 10.10
CA TYR A 74 -1.79 7.79 9.27
C TYR A 74 -3.16 7.17 9.51
N ASP A 75 -3.71 6.54 8.48
CA ASP A 75 -5.03 5.92 8.55
C ASP A 75 -5.19 4.80 7.50
N ILE A 76 -6.20 3.96 7.74
CA ILE A 76 -6.73 3.06 6.71
C ILE A 76 -7.97 3.73 6.13
N SER A 77 -7.91 4.00 4.83
CA SER A 77 -8.96 4.70 4.09
C SER A 77 -9.71 3.74 3.18
N LEU A 78 -11.05 3.80 3.27
CA LEU A 78 -11.99 3.08 2.43
C LEU A 78 -12.76 4.04 1.50
N VAL A 79 -12.31 5.28 1.37
CA VAL A 79 -12.94 6.29 0.48
C VAL A 79 -12.99 5.76 -0.95
N ASP A 80 -11.93 5.08 -1.39
CA ASP A 80 -11.81 4.45 -2.70
C ASP A 80 -12.31 2.98 -2.70
N GLY A 81 -13.07 2.55 -1.70
CA GLY A 81 -13.63 1.21 -1.57
C GLY A 81 -12.77 0.22 -0.77
N PHE A 82 -13.12 -1.07 -0.83
CA PHE A 82 -12.46 -2.14 -0.09
C PHE A 82 -12.07 -3.29 -1.02
N ASN A 83 -10.83 -3.79 -0.87
CA ASN A 83 -10.38 -4.99 -1.57
C ASN A 83 -9.65 -6.00 -0.66
N LEU A 84 -8.88 -5.50 0.32
CA LEU A 84 -8.11 -6.31 1.25
C LEU A 84 -8.12 -5.67 2.63
N PRO A 85 -8.24 -6.45 3.71
CA PRO A 85 -8.06 -5.93 5.05
C PRO A 85 -6.59 -5.57 5.28
N MET A 86 -6.36 -4.41 5.89
CA MET A 86 -5.04 -3.85 6.16
C MET A 86 -4.96 -3.30 7.58
N SER A 87 -3.75 -3.28 8.13
CA SER A 87 -3.45 -2.65 9.41
C SER A 87 -2.14 -1.86 9.33
N ILE A 88 -2.07 -0.79 10.11
CA ILE A 88 -0.85 0.00 10.33
C ILE A 88 -0.47 -0.17 11.80
N THR A 89 0.75 -0.64 12.05
CA THR A 89 1.31 -0.73 13.40
C THR A 89 2.55 0.14 13.52
N PRO A 90 2.50 1.24 14.31
CA PRO A 90 3.68 2.01 14.66
C PRO A 90 4.63 1.18 15.53
N ARG A 91 5.92 1.20 15.22
CA ARG A 91 6.99 0.55 16.00
C ARG A 91 7.98 1.61 16.48
N SER A 92 8.33 1.55 17.76
CA SER A 92 9.20 2.52 18.43
C SER A 92 10.56 1.94 18.81
N ARG A 93 11.62 2.09 17.97
CA ARG A 93 13.07 2.04 18.32
C ARG A 93 13.95 2.51 17.15
N PRO A 94 15.14 3.11 17.41
CA PRO A 94 15.35 4.56 17.57
C PRO A 94 14.91 5.45 16.37
N VAL A 95 14.32 4.86 15.33
CA VAL A 95 13.65 5.54 14.22
C VAL A 95 12.18 5.09 14.23
N VAL A 96 11.23 6.00 14.05
CA VAL A 96 9.82 5.61 13.93
C VAL A 96 9.65 4.78 12.67
N GLN A 97 9.24 3.53 12.82
CA GLN A 97 9.00 2.61 11.71
C GLN A 97 7.52 2.22 11.67
N TYR A 98 6.99 2.07 10.47
CA TYR A 98 5.62 1.63 10.26
C TYR A 98 5.62 0.26 9.60
N GLN A 99 4.88 -0.66 10.18
CA GLN A 99 4.56 -1.92 9.53
C GLN A 99 3.14 -1.84 8.96
N VAL A 100 3.04 -1.97 7.65
CA VAL A 100 1.77 -2.20 6.97
C VAL A 100 1.63 -3.70 6.73
N ALA A 101 0.54 -4.30 7.20
CA ALA A 101 0.29 -5.73 7.05
C ALA A 101 -1.09 -5.98 6.41
N LEU A 102 -1.14 -6.92 5.47
CA LEU A 102 -2.38 -7.50 4.93
C LEU A 102 -2.87 -8.58 5.90
N GLN A 103 -4.15 -8.55 6.24
CA GLN A 103 -4.76 -9.54 7.15
C GLN A 103 -5.46 -10.63 6.34
N MET A 104 -4.70 -11.57 5.78
CA MET A 104 -5.24 -12.69 4.99
C MET A 104 -5.62 -13.88 5.87
#